data_AF-A0AAE0MZ36-F1
#
_entry.id   AF-A0AAE0MZ36-F1
#
_cell.length_a   1.000
_cell.length_b   1.000
_cell.length_c   1.000
_cell.angle_alpha   90.00
_cell.angle_beta   90.00
_cell.angle_gamma   90.00
#
_symmetry.space_group_name_H-M   'P 1'
#
loop_
_entity.id
_entity.type
_entity.pdbx_description
1 polymer ?
#
loop_
_entity_poly.entity_id
_entity_poly.type
_entity_poly.pdbx_seq_one_letter_code
_entity_poly.pdbx_strand_id
1 'polypeptide(L)'
;LDLAALFGLHKATNALLQHGQNPNSKDSYGRTPLSYAAENGRDKVVELLLERRAEIESRDRIFDQTPLSWAAEKGHEAVVRLLLDKGADLGARDMLFTCWTRRTNRGTMCLGWSERPMFTRG
;
A
#
# COMPACT_ATOMS: atom_id res chain seq x y z
N LEU A 1 -11.40 3.79 -12.33
CA LEU A 1 -10.25 2.91 -12.10
C LEU A 1 -10.27 2.28 -10.69
N ASP A 2 -10.66 3.04 -9.67
CA ASP A 2 -10.59 2.65 -8.25
C ASP A 2 -11.40 1.39 -7.91
N LEU A 3 -12.65 1.28 -8.39
CA LEU A 3 -13.48 0.09 -8.18
C LEU A 3 -12.86 -1.16 -8.81
N ALA A 4 -12.31 -1.04 -10.03
CA ALA A 4 -11.63 -2.17 -10.68
C ALA A 4 -10.40 -2.61 -9.88
N ALA A 5 -9.68 -1.65 -9.27
CA ALA A 5 -8.53 -1.93 -8.43
C ALA A 5 -8.90 -2.59 -7.10
N LEU A 6 -9.99 -2.15 -6.48
CA LEU A 6 -10.56 -2.75 -5.26
C LEU A 6 -10.90 -4.24 -5.46
N PHE A 7 -11.63 -4.55 -6.53
CA PHE A 7 -12.09 -5.91 -6.83
C PHE A 7 -11.02 -6.80 -7.48
N GLY A 8 -9.87 -6.27 -7.90
CA GLY A 8 -8.83 -7.05 -8.55
C GLY A 8 -9.11 -7.36 -10.03
N LEU A 9 -9.97 -6.56 -10.69
CA LEU A 9 -10.40 -6.77 -12.07
C LEU A 9 -9.34 -6.32 -13.08
N HIS A 10 -8.19 -7.01 -13.10
CA HIS A 10 -7.03 -6.70 -13.95
C HIS A 10 -7.38 -6.44 -15.43
N LYS A 11 -8.31 -7.19 -16.03
CA LYS A 11 -8.78 -6.94 -17.41
C LYS A 11 -9.46 -5.58 -17.57
N ALA A 12 -10.36 -5.25 -16.64
CA ALA A 12 -11.05 -3.96 -16.65
C ALA A 12 -10.07 -2.82 -16.35
N THR A 13 -9.15 -3.01 -15.40
CA THR A 13 -8.08 -2.05 -15.09
C THR A 13 -7.24 -1.74 -16.32
N ASN A 14 -6.78 -2.76 -17.06
CA ASN A 14 -6.00 -2.57 -18.28
C ASN A 14 -6.80 -1.84 -19.37
N ALA A 15 -8.06 -2.22 -19.59
CA ALA A 15 -8.93 -1.53 -20.56
C ALA A 15 -9.13 -0.05 -20.20
N LEU A 16 -9.37 0.28 -18.93
CA LEU A 16 -9.51 1.66 -18.46
C LEU A 16 -8.22 2.47 -18.66
N LEU A 17 -7.07 1.89 -18.38
CA LEU A 17 -5.76 2.52 -18.58
C LEU A 17 -5.47 2.75 -20.08
N GLN A 18 -5.88 1.83 -20.95
CA GLN A 18 -5.79 1.99 -22.41
C GLN A 18 -6.68 3.13 -22.93
N HIS A 19 -7.82 3.37 -22.29
CA HIS A 19 -8.70 4.50 -22.58
C HIS A 19 -8.16 5.85 -22.08
N GLY A 20 -6.94 5.90 -21.55
CA GLY A 20 -6.30 7.14 -21.07
C GLY A 20 -6.73 7.57 -19.68
N GLN A 21 -7.31 6.67 -18.86
CA GLN A 21 -7.50 6.96 -17.45
C GLN A 21 -6.16 7.18 -16.76
N ASN A 22 -6.08 8.20 -15.91
CA ASN A 22 -4.91 8.49 -15.12
C ASN A 22 -4.78 7.48 -13.96
N PRO A 23 -3.70 6.69 -13.86
CA PRO A 23 -3.47 5.77 -12.74
C PRO A 23 -3.26 6.47 -11.39
N ASN A 24 -2.98 7.78 -11.40
CA ASN A 24 -2.73 8.59 -10.20
C ASN A 24 -3.93 9.44 -9.80
N SER A 25 -5.12 9.16 -10.34
CA SER A 25 -6.33 9.86 -9.91
C SER A 25 -6.56 9.62 -8.43
N LYS A 26 -6.62 10.71 -7.65
CA LYS A 26 -6.93 10.65 -6.22
C LYS A 26 -8.43 10.81 -6.02
N ASP A 27 -9.00 9.98 -5.17
CA ASP A 27 -10.38 10.13 -4.74
C ASP A 27 -10.56 11.26 -3.70
N SER A 28 -11.78 11.40 -3.16
CA SER A 28 -12.09 12.36 -2.11
C SER A 28 -11.28 12.16 -0.81
N TYR A 29 -10.77 10.94 -0.59
CA TYR A 29 -9.95 10.56 0.55
C TYR A 29 -8.45 10.72 0.27
N GLY A 30 -8.06 11.14 -0.92
CA GLY A 30 -6.68 11.25 -1.36
C GLY A 30 -6.03 9.91 -1.72
N ARG A 31 -6.82 8.83 -1.78
CA ARG A 31 -6.34 7.48 -2.13
C ARG A 31 -6.23 7.33 -3.63
N THR A 32 -5.23 6.56 -4.06
CA THR A 32 -5.06 6.18 -5.47
C THR A 32 -5.61 4.77 -5.72
N PRO A 33 -5.85 4.39 -6.99
CA PRO A 33 -6.17 3.01 -7.34
C PRO A 33 -5.11 2.02 -6.81
N LEU A 34 -3.85 2.44 -6.72
CA LEU A 34 -2.77 1.64 -6.17
C LEU A 34 -2.95 1.40 -4.66
N SER A 35 -3.37 2.41 -3.89
CA SER A 35 -3.75 2.25 -2.48
C SER A 35 -4.83 1.19 -2.30
N TYR A 36 -5.89 1.22 -3.13
CA TYR A 36 -6.97 0.23 -3.06
C TYR A 36 -6.53 -1.18 -3.44
N ALA A 37 -5.70 -1.31 -4.49
CA ALA A 37 -5.13 -2.58 -4.88
C ALA A 37 -4.23 -3.16 -3.79
N ALA A 38 -3.45 -2.30 -3.12
CA ALA A 38 -2.55 -2.68 -2.05
C ALA A 38 -3.29 -3.09 -0.76
N GLU A 39 -4.32 -2.34 -0.38
CA GLU A 39 -5.21 -2.66 0.74
C GLU A 39 -5.91 -4.02 0.56
N ASN A 40 -6.24 -4.40 -0.68
CA ASN A 40 -6.96 -5.65 -0.97
C ASN A 40 -6.04 -6.80 -1.41
N GLY A 41 -4.72 -6.60 -1.41
CA GLY A 41 -3.76 -7.64 -1.77
C GLY A 41 -3.81 -8.04 -3.26
N ARG A 42 -4.22 -7.13 -4.15
CA ARG A 42 -4.40 -7.39 -5.59
C ARG A 42 -3.08 -7.25 -6.36
N ASP A 43 -2.16 -8.18 -6.12
CA ASP A 43 -0.87 -8.34 -6.80
C ASP A 43 -0.88 -8.03 -8.31
N LYS A 44 -1.77 -8.67 -9.10
CA LYS A 44 -1.85 -8.46 -10.56
C LYS A 44 -2.25 -7.04 -10.95
N VAL A 45 -3.12 -6.41 -10.17
CA VAL A 45 -3.54 -5.03 -10.42
C VAL A 45 -2.42 -4.07 -10.04
N VAL A 46 -1.73 -4.33 -8.93
CA VAL A 46 -0.56 -3.57 -8.50
C VAL A 46 0.51 -3.59 -9.60
N GLU A 47 0.83 -4.77 -10.13
CA GLU A 47 1.79 -4.90 -11.23
C GLU A 47 1.39 -4.08 -12.46
N LEU A 48 0.14 -4.20 -12.92
CA LEU A 48 -0.39 -3.42 -14.05
C LEU A 48 -0.34 -1.90 -13.82
N LEU A 49 -0.65 -1.44 -12.61
CA LEU A 49 -0.59 -0.01 -12.26
C LEU A 49 0.86 0.49 -12.25
N LEU A 50 1.79 -0.32 -11.73
CA LEU A 50 3.22 0.00 -11.71
C LEU A 50 3.81 0.05 -13.13
N GLU A 51 3.39 -0.84 -14.03
CA GLU A 51 3.74 -0.76 -15.46
C GLU A 51 3.29 0.56 -16.11
N ARG A 52 2.18 1.13 -15.65
CA ARG A 52 1.68 2.44 -16.09
C ARG A 52 2.25 3.62 -15.31
N ARG A 53 3.35 3.43 -14.57
CA ARG A 53 4.03 4.46 -13.77
C ARG A 53 3.11 5.12 -12.74
N ALA A 54 2.28 4.32 -12.08
CA ALA A 54 1.50 4.79 -10.94
C ALA A 54 2.42 5.32 -9.81
N GLU A 55 1.96 6.35 -9.10
CA GLU A 55 2.63 6.92 -7.93
C GLU A 55 2.64 5.90 -6.78
N ILE A 56 3.80 5.31 -6.54
CA ILE A 56 4.02 4.29 -5.50
C ILE A 56 3.94 4.90 -4.09
N GLU A 57 4.41 6.14 -3.95
CA GLU A 57 4.48 6.90 -2.71
C GLU A 57 3.26 7.81 -2.49
N SER A 58 2.12 7.49 -3.10
CA SER A 58 0.92 8.33 -2.97
C SER A 58 0.35 8.24 -1.55
N ARG A 59 0.39 9.35 -0.81
CA ARG A 59 -0.14 9.43 0.55
C ARG A 59 -1.61 9.82 0.54
N ASP A 60 -2.42 9.08 1.30
CA ASP A 60 -3.82 9.46 1.50
C ASP A 60 -3.95 10.65 2.47
N ARG A 61 -5.08 11.35 2.43
CA ARG A 61 -5.28 12.55 3.24
C ARG A 61 -5.76 12.28 4.67
N ILE A 62 -6.22 11.06 4.95
CA ILE A 62 -6.87 10.73 6.23
C ILE A 62 -5.83 10.29 7.25
N PHE A 63 -5.00 9.33 6.87
CA PHE A 63 -4.04 8.65 7.73
C PHE A 63 -2.60 8.88 7.29
N ASP A 64 -2.40 9.63 6.20
CA ASP A 64 -1.09 9.87 5.59
C ASP A 64 -0.36 8.55 5.28
N GLN A 65 -1.13 7.51 4.94
CA GLN A 65 -0.59 6.18 4.66
C GLN A 65 -0.22 6.03 3.19
N THR A 66 0.87 5.31 2.97
CA THR A 66 1.29 4.85 1.65
C THR A 66 0.56 3.56 1.25
N PRO A 67 0.48 3.23 -0.05
CA PRO A 67 -0.04 1.94 -0.51
C PRO A 67 0.71 0.76 0.15
N LEU A 68 2.01 0.92 0.37
CA LEU A 68 2.85 -0.04 1.07
C LEU A 68 2.41 -0.24 2.53
N SER A 69 2.12 0.83 3.26
CA SER A 69 1.56 0.76 4.62
C SER A 69 0.22 0.05 4.64
N TRP A 70 -0.68 0.33 3.68
CA TRP A 70 -1.95 -0.37 3.56
C TRP A 70 -1.77 -1.89 3.36
N ALA A 71 -0.89 -2.29 2.44
CA ALA A 71 -0.58 -3.71 2.23
C ALA A 71 0.05 -4.36 3.48
N ALA A 72 0.94 -3.65 4.19
CA ALA A 72 1.58 -4.13 5.41
C ALA A 72 0.62 -4.24 6.59
N GLU A 73 -0.32 -3.31 6.73
CA GLU A 73 -1.37 -3.32 7.76
C GLU A 73 -2.30 -4.53 7.59
N LYS A 74 -2.68 -4.82 6.35
CA LYS A 74 -3.54 -5.96 6.02
C LYS A 74 -2.79 -7.29 5.94
N GLY A 75 -1.46 -7.28 6.01
CA GLY A 75 -0.62 -8.49 5.97
C GLY A 75 -0.45 -9.09 4.57
N HIS A 76 -0.58 -8.28 3.52
CA HIS A 76 -0.43 -8.72 2.14
C HIS A 76 1.04 -8.75 1.71
N GLU A 77 1.78 -9.74 2.21
CA GLU A 77 3.22 -9.88 1.98
C GLU A 77 3.62 -9.88 0.49
N ALA A 78 2.84 -10.54 -0.37
CA ALA A 78 3.14 -10.59 -1.81
C ALA A 78 3.12 -9.20 -2.44
N VAL A 79 2.15 -8.36 -2.06
CA VAL A 79 2.06 -6.98 -2.55
C VAL A 79 3.14 -6.11 -1.95
N VAL A 80 3.46 -6.28 -0.67
CA VAL A 80 4.58 -5.59 -0.02
C VAL A 80 5.86 -5.88 -0.78
N ARG A 81 6.19 -7.15 -1.03
CA ARG A 81 7.38 -7.53 -1.80
C ARG A 81 7.39 -6.93 -3.20
N LEU A 82 6.26 -6.98 -3.92
CA LEU A 82 6.15 -6.38 -5.25
C LEU A 82 6.41 -4.87 -5.26
N LEU A 83 5.87 -4.14 -4.27
CA LEU A 83 6.10 -2.70 -4.13
C LEU A 83 7.57 -2.40 -3.80
N LEU A 84 8.19 -3.19 -2.93
CA LEU A 84 9.61 -3.07 -2.57
C LEU A 84 10.54 -3.34 -3.74
N ASP A 85 10.27 -4.39 -4.51
CA ASP A 85 11.05 -4.73 -5.71
C ASP A 85 10.98 -3.61 -6.76
N LYS A 86 9.91 -2.82 -6.74
CA LYS A 86 9.69 -1.67 -7.64
C LYS A 86 10.22 -0.35 -7.07
N GLY A 87 10.86 -0.38 -5.90
CA GLY A 87 11.53 0.78 -5.30
C GLY A 87 10.64 1.64 -4.42
N ALA A 88 9.54 1.10 -3.88
CA ALA A 88 8.78 1.78 -2.82
C ALA A 88 9.67 2.04 -1.61
N ASP A 89 9.61 3.26 -1.06
CA ASP A 89 10.37 3.63 0.11
C ASP A 89 9.68 3.12 1.38
N LEU A 90 10.30 2.14 2.04
CA LEU A 90 9.89 1.65 3.36
C LEU A 90 9.97 2.74 4.44
N GLY A 91 10.82 3.74 4.23
CA GLY A 91 11.11 4.81 5.16
C GLY A 91 10.14 5.98 5.09
N ALA A 92 9.07 5.87 4.29
CA ALA A 92 8.06 6.91 4.11
C ALA A 92 7.18 7.11 5.37
N ARG A 93 7.79 7.23 6.56
CA ARG A 93 7.25 7.59 7.89
C ARG A 93 5.75 7.86 7.86
N ASP A 94 4.96 6.82 7.67
CA ASP A 94 3.52 6.88 7.80
C ASP A 94 3.20 6.80 9.28
N MET A 95 2.07 7.38 9.70
CA MET A 95 1.68 7.52 11.11
C MET A 95 1.70 6.19 11.89
N LEU A 96 1.64 5.05 11.19
CA LEU A 96 1.80 3.71 11.74
C LEU A 96 3.19 3.42 12.34
N PHE A 97 4.26 4.11 11.90
CA PHE A 97 5.59 3.98 12.53
C PHE A 97 5.66 4.61 13.93
N THR A 98 4.73 5.52 14.28
CA THR A 98 4.70 6.14 15.60
C THR A 98 3.78 5.44 16.62
N CYS A 99 2.84 4.59 16.19
CA CYS A 99 1.82 4.04 17.10
C CYS A 99 1.50 2.55 16.85
N TRP A 100 2.52 1.69 16.79
CA TRP A 100 2.29 0.24 16.95
C TRP A 100 2.17 -0.08 18.45
N THR A 101 0.96 0.01 19.00
CA THR A 101 0.70 -0.39 20.40
C THR A 101 0.48 -1.89 20.50
N ARG A 102 1.51 -2.64 20.94
CA ARG A 102 1.29 -4.00 21.44
C ARG A 102 0.70 -3.88 22.85
N ARG A 103 -0.57 -4.27 23.04
CA ARG A 103 -1.14 -4.37 24.40
C ARG A 103 -0.43 -5.50 25.14
N THR A 104 0.54 -5.16 25.99
CA THR A 104 1.15 -6.08 26.95
C THR A 104 0.69 -5.72 28.36
N ASN A 105 0.65 -6.68 29.28
CA ASN A 105 0.18 -6.48 30.67
C ASN A 105 1.06 -5.51 31.51
N ARG A 106 2.06 -4.84 30.92
CA ARG A 106 3.01 -3.96 31.61
C ARG A 106 3.08 -2.52 31.06
N GLY A 107 2.08 -2.08 30.31
CA GLY A 107 1.99 -0.70 29.81
C GLY A 107 2.45 -0.52 28.36
N THR A 108 2.11 0.63 27.80
CA THR A 108 2.34 1.02 26.39
C THR A 108 3.82 1.31 26.14
N MET A 109 4.48 0.51 25.30
CA MET A 109 5.80 0.80 24.75
C MET A 109 5.68 1.02 23.24
N CYS A 110 6.21 2.15 22.76
CA CYS A 110 6.36 2.44 21.33
C CYS A 110 7.69 1.84 20.85
N LEU A 111 7.65 0.80 20.04
CA LEU A 111 8.84 0.19 19.44
C LEU A 111 8.86 0.46 17.94
N GLY A 112 10.04 0.84 17.42
CA GLY A 112 10.27 1.07 16.00
C GLY A 112 10.26 -0.24 15.19
N TRP A 113 9.99 -0.13 13.90
CA TRP A 113 9.85 -1.24 12.96
C TRP A 113 11.01 -2.25 12.89
N SER A 114 12.21 -1.92 13.39
CA SER A 114 13.35 -2.84 13.49
C SER A 114 13.10 -4.05 14.41
N GLU A 115 12.03 -4.03 15.20
CA GLU A 115 11.73 -5.08 16.20
C GLU A 115 10.53 -5.97 15.83
N ARG A 116 10.02 -5.89 14.59
CA ARG A 116 8.97 -6.82 14.12
C ARG A 116 9.54 -8.23 13.94
N PRO A 117 8.89 -9.28 14.47
CA PRO A 117 9.35 -10.67 14.36
C PRO A 117 9.40 -11.22 12.92
N MET A 118 8.73 -10.56 11.95
CA MET A 118 8.85 -10.88 10.52
C MET A 118 10.15 -10.39 9.87
N PHE A 119 10.85 -9.42 10.48
CA PHE A 119 12.07 -8.80 9.93
C PHE A 119 13.29 -8.96 10.85
N THR A 120 13.12 -9.55 12.03
CA THR A 120 14.25 -10.04 12.83
C THR A 120 14.83 -11.26 12.11
N ARG A 121 15.82 -11.01 11.24
CA ARG A 121 16.77 -12.03 10.81
C ARG A 121 17.36 -12.68 12.07
N GLY A 122 17.03 -13.95 12.29
CA GLY A 122 17.79 -14.92 13.06
C GLY A 122 17.94 -16.14 12.18
#